data_AF-A0A1M6RAH7-F1
#
_entry.id   AF-A0A1M6RAH7-F1
#
_cell.length_a   1.000
_cell.length_b   1.000
_cell.length_c   1.000
_cell.angle_alpha   90.00
_cell.angle_beta   90.00
_cell.angle_gamma   90.00
#
_symmetry.space_group_name_H-M   'P 1'
#
loop_
_entity.id
_entity.type
_entity.pdbx_description
1 polymer ?
#
loop_
_entity_poly.entity_id
_entity_poly.type
_entity_poly.pdbx_seq_one_letter_code
_entity_poly.pdbx_strand_id
1 'polypeptide(L)'
;MGIINFAPKILDPIPGGKYVVNAIDYVVNWARANSIWPLTYGTSCCAIEMMSSSMARYDISRFGSEVFRASPRQADLFIIAGTVTRRMAPALQMLYEQMPGPKYVLAMGACTISGGPFKYDNYAVVRGAENLIPVDVFVPGCPPRPEALFHGLLTLREKILKETCRDPWHEGDIKDTANYDRYREAAKAWAELEKIKDEEMAEARAKFKEENPDYKSAFKPVRVVKEVFPEVTREHELSLAEKFNKGLNHADMLAKIQEKFPSATIEGELENIPADSPLEIRLNKEDYRAAVEFAKADPALKMDYLIDVTAIDYPDRFELVTMLRSLVKGHKVFFCTPLPKAEVAEEKKATSLLANVPSISDLYATAELKEREVYDMFGIKFEGHQDLRRIFLDPKFEGYPLRKDFTNPNMMKRPV
;
A
#
# COMPACT_ATOMS: atom_id res chain seq x y z
N MET A 1 -16.29 -6.55 29.78
CA MET A 1 -16.26 -8.01 30.04
C MET A 1 -17.45 -8.36 30.91
N GLY A 2 -18.34 -9.21 30.39
CA GLY A 2 -19.72 -9.34 30.86
C GLY A 2 -19.96 -10.44 31.91
N ILE A 3 -21.25 -10.62 32.22
CA ILE A 3 -21.85 -11.57 33.17
C ILE A 3 -21.28 -13.01 33.07
N ILE A 4 -20.77 -13.42 31.91
CA ILE A 4 -20.24 -14.76 31.63
C ILE A 4 -19.02 -15.10 32.52
N ASN A 5 -18.18 -14.13 32.86
CA ASN A 5 -17.02 -14.38 33.75
C ASN A 5 -17.44 -14.66 35.20
N PHE A 6 -18.68 -14.33 35.58
CA PHE A 6 -19.25 -14.64 36.88
C PHE A 6 -19.97 -16.00 36.90
N ALA A 7 -20.23 -16.59 35.74
CA ALA A 7 -20.97 -17.85 35.63
C ALA A 7 -20.29 -19.01 36.39
N PRO A 8 -18.95 -19.19 36.37
CA PRO A 8 -18.29 -20.22 37.18
C PRO A 8 -18.48 -20.01 38.68
N LYS A 9 -18.37 -18.76 39.16
CA LYS A 9 -18.48 -18.44 40.58
C LYS A 9 -19.86 -18.76 41.16
N ILE A 10 -20.90 -18.68 40.32
CA ILE A 10 -22.30 -18.93 40.72
C ILE A 10 -22.68 -20.39 40.51
N LEU A 11 -22.27 -20.99 39.40
CA LEU A 11 -22.73 -22.32 38.98
C LEU A 11 -21.83 -23.45 39.48
N ASP A 12 -20.52 -23.26 39.60
CA ASP A 12 -19.61 -24.33 40.07
C ASP A 12 -19.93 -24.88 41.48
N PRO A 13 -20.42 -24.07 42.44
CA PRO A 13 -20.85 -24.57 43.75
C PRO A 13 -22.11 -25.43 43.72
N ILE A 14 -22.92 -25.36 42.65
CA ILE A 14 -24.20 -26.07 42.55
C ILE A 14 -23.95 -27.48 41.96
N PRO A 15 -24.59 -28.55 42.49
CA PRO A 15 -24.52 -29.88 41.91
C PRO A 15 -24.89 -29.87 40.42
N GLY A 16 -23.99 -30.35 39.56
CA GLY A 16 -24.16 -30.35 38.11
C GLY A 16 -23.79 -29.05 37.40
N GLY A 17 -23.58 -27.95 38.12
CA GLY A 17 -23.27 -26.65 37.51
C GLY A 17 -21.94 -26.60 36.76
N LYS A 18 -20.96 -27.44 37.12
CA LYS A 18 -19.71 -27.59 36.34
C LYS A 18 -19.96 -28.06 34.90
N TYR A 19 -20.92 -28.95 34.68
CA TYR A 19 -21.29 -29.41 33.33
C TYR A 19 -21.94 -28.30 32.52
N VAL A 20 -22.79 -27.49 33.17
CA VAL A 20 -23.42 -26.32 32.54
C VAL A 20 -22.37 -25.30 32.14
N VAL A 21 -21.41 -24.99 33.02
CA VAL A 21 -20.30 -24.08 32.72
C VAL A 21 -19.47 -24.59 31.54
N ASN A 22 -19.14 -25.88 31.51
CA ASN A 22 -18.38 -26.47 30.40
C ASN A 22 -19.17 -26.42 29.08
N ALA A 23 -20.49 -26.59 29.12
CA ALA A 23 -21.35 -26.45 27.94
C ALA A 23 -21.39 -24.99 27.45
N ILE A 24 -21.44 -24.02 28.37
CA ILE A 24 -21.36 -22.58 28.03
C ILE A 24 -20.01 -22.26 27.38
N ASP A 25 -18.91 -22.73 27.96
CA ASP A 25 -17.56 -22.55 27.41
C ASP A 25 -17.46 -23.12 25.99
N TYR A 26 -17.95 -24.34 25.79
CA TYR A 26 -17.98 -24.98 24.48
C TYR A 26 -18.72 -24.12 23.44
N VAL A 27 -19.93 -23.65 23.76
CA VAL A 27 -20.75 -22.86 22.83
C VAL A 27 -20.11 -21.50 22.53
N VAL A 28 -19.63 -20.80 23.55
CA VAL A 28 -19.03 -19.46 23.39
C VAL A 28 -17.73 -19.55 22.60
N ASN A 29 -16.85 -20.50 22.93
CA ASN A 29 -15.59 -20.66 22.23
C ASN A 29 -15.80 -21.17 20.81
N TRP A 30 -16.76 -22.07 20.60
CA TRP A 30 -17.16 -22.49 19.25
C TRP A 30 -17.63 -21.29 18.42
N ALA A 31 -18.47 -20.42 18.99
CA ALA A 31 -18.95 -19.24 18.29
C ALA A 31 -17.80 -18.26 17.94
N ARG A 32 -16.89 -17.98 18.88
CA ARG A 32 -15.71 -17.13 18.66
C ARG A 32 -14.77 -17.72 17.62
N ALA A 33 -14.44 -19.00 17.75
CA ALA A 33 -13.47 -19.69 16.92
C ALA A 33 -13.93 -19.86 15.45
N ASN A 34 -15.25 -19.82 15.17
CA ASN A 34 -15.81 -19.92 13.82
C ASN A 34 -16.28 -18.57 13.25
N SER A 35 -16.05 -17.44 13.92
CA SER A 35 -16.48 -16.11 13.45
C SER A 35 -15.43 -15.05 13.77
N ILE A 36 -14.17 -15.33 13.44
CA ILE A 36 -13.04 -14.43 13.71
C ILE A 36 -12.95 -13.42 12.56
N TRP A 37 -13.10 -12.14 12.84
CA TRP A 37 -13.05 -11.03 11.88
C TRP A 37 -11.72 -10.27 11.91
N PRO A 38 -10.85 -10.45 10.90
CA PRO A 38 -9.56 -9.78 10.85
C PRO A 38 -9.70 -8.27 10.62
N LEU A 39 -8.85 -7.48 11.28
CA LEU A 39 -8.60 -6.08 10.96
C LEU A 39 -7.81 -6.00 9.66
N THR A 40 -8.30 -5.20 8.70
CA THR A 40 -7.60 -4.95 7.44
C THR A 40 -6.34 -4.13 7.69
N TYR A 41 -5.20 -4.81 7.86
CA TYR A 41 -3.92 -4.16 8.09
C TYR A 41 -2.79 -4.85 7.31
N GLY A 42 -2.29 -4.17 6.29
CA GLY A 42 -1.21 -4.66 5.44
C GLY A 42 -0.16 -3.58 5.25
N THR A 43 1.08 -3.85 5.66
CA THR A 43 2.16 -2.84 5.62
C THR A 43 3.15 -3.08 4.49
N SER A 44 3.24 -4.30 3.94
CA SER A 44 4.22 -4.65 2.90
C SER A 44 3.74 -5.86 2.07
N CYS A 45 4.65 -6.59 1.43
CA CYS A 45 4.37 -7.72 0.54
C CYS A 45 3.48 -8.83 1.14
N CYS A 46 3.54 -9.09 2.46
CA CYS A 46 2.66 -10.10 3.08
C CYS A 46 1.18 -9.73 2.99
N ALA A 47 0.83 -8.45 2.79
CA ALA A 47 -0.54 -8.02 2.56
C ALA A 47 -1.12 -8.59 1.25
N ILE A 48 -0.29 -8.73 0.22
CA ILE A 48 -0.71 -9.32 -1.06
C ILE A 48 -1.06 -10.79 -0.86
N GLU A 49 -0.26 -11.51 -0.07
CA GLU A 49 -0.51 -12.91 0.23
C GLU A 49 -1.75 -13.10 1.13
N MET A 50 -1.99 -12.16 2.05
CA MET A 50 -3.24 -12.09 2.83
C MET A 50 -4.46 -11.85 1.93
N MET A 51 -4.35 -10.97 0.93
CA MET A 51 -5.40 -10.77 -0.07
C MET A 51 -5.63 -12.04 -0.88
N SER A 52 -4.56 -12.70 -1.35
CA SER A 52 -4.62 -13.97 -2.07
C SER A 52 -5.33 -15.06 -1.27
N SER A 53 -5.09 -15.17 0.05
CA SER A 53 -5.83 -16.09 0.93
C SER A 53 -7.33 -15.82 0.98
N SER A 54 -7.75 -14.58 0.71
CA SER A 54 -9.16 -14.18 0.71
C SER A 54 -9.84 -14.41 -0.65
N MET A 55 -9.08 -14.68 -1.70
CA MET A 55 -9.61 -14.90 -3.05
C MET A 55 -10.16 -16.32 -3.22
N ALA A 56 -10.99 -16.51 -4.25
CA ALA A 56 -11.76 -17.72 -4.52
C ALA A 56 -10.98 -19.05 -4.51
N ARG A 57 -9.67 -19.02 -4.81
CA ARG A 57 -8.83 -20.24 -4.79
C ARG A 57 -8.70 -20.83 -3.39
N TYR A 58 -8.53 -19.98 -2.40
CA TYR A 58 -8.26 -20.37 -1.01
C TYR A 58 -9.45 -20.12 -0.10
N ASP A 59 -10.13 -18.99 -0.32
CA ASP A 59 -11.43 -18.68 0.25
C ASP A 59 -11.47 -18.81 1.79
N ILE A 60 -10.88 -17.82 2.45
CA ILE A 60 -10.87 -17.69 3.91
C ILE A 60 -12.27 -17.64 4.54
N SER A 61 -13.33 -17.37 3.76
CA SER A 61 -14.72 -17.37 4.22
C SER A 61 -15.19 -18.72 4.75
N ARG A 62 -14.60 -19.82 4.25
CA ARG A 62 -14.95 -21.18 4.69
C ARG A 62 -14.68 -21.42 6.17
N PHE A 63 -13.84 -20.59 6.77
CA PHE A 63 -13.46 -20.67 8.17
C PHE A 63 -14.08 -19.56 9.02
N GLY A 64 -14.96 -18.74 8.45
CA GLY A 64 -15.64 -17.63 9.15
C GLY A 64 -14.77 -16.40 9.38
N SER A 65 -13.71 -16.25 8.57
CA SER A 65 -12.77 -15.12 8.61
C SER A 65 -12.78 -14.23 7.36
N GLU A 66 -13.87 -14.22 6.62
CA GLU A 66 -14.06 -13.39 5.42
C GLU A 66 -14.17 -11.91 5.69
N VAL A 67 -14.67 -11.54 6.87
CA VAL A 67 -15.04 -10.16 7.12
C VAL A 67 -13.84 -9.36 7.58
N PHE A 68 -13.02 -8.94 6.61
CA PHE A 68 -11.95 -7.98 6.83
C PHE A 68 -12.56 -6.62 7.21
N ARG A 69 -12.54 -6.30 8.51
CA ARG A 69 -13.07 -5.06 9.05
C ARG A 69 -12.05 -3.95 8.89
N ALA A 70 -12.44 -2.84 8.28
CA ALA A 70 -11.61 -1.64 8.21
C ALA A 70 -11.55 -0.88 9.54
N SER A 71 -12.49 -1.13 10.46
CA SER A 71 -12.54 -0.49 11.77
C SER A 71 -12.04 -1.44 12.86
N PRO A 72 -11.07 -1.03 13.71
CA PRO A 72 -10.59 -1.85 14.81
C PRO A 72 -11.68 -2.14 15.86
N ARG A 73 -12.69 -1.26 15.98
CA ARG A 73 -13.78 -1.40 16.97
C ARG A 73 -14.72 -2.57 16.71
N GLN A 74 -14.62 -3.21 15.55
CA GLN A 74 -15.44 -4.35 15.14
C GLN A 74 -14.60 -5.59 14.81
N ALA A 75 -13.27 -5.51 14.95
CA ALA A 75 -12.36 -6.61 14.67
C ALA A 75 -11.97 -7.31 15.98
N ASP A 76 -11.74 -8.61 15.91
CA ASP A 76 -11.27 -9.46 17.00
C ASP A 76 -9.89 -10.07 16.71
N LEU A 77 -9.44 -10.09 15.45
CA LEU A 77 -8.12 -10.55 15.04
C LEU A 77 -7.31 -9.43 14.37
N PHE A 78 -6.09 -9.21 14.83
CA PHE A 78 -5.14 -8.30 14.23
C PHE A 78 -4.04 -9.08 13.50
N ILE A 79 -4.15 -9.17 12.17
CA ILE A 79 -3.10 -9.75 11.33
C ILE A 79 -2.09 -8.65 11.00
N ILE A 80 -0.83 -8.79 11.44
CA ILE A 80 0.24 -7.87 11.07
C ILE A 80 0.99 -8.44 9.86
N ALA A 81 0.53 -8.06 8.67
CA ALA A 81 1.03 -8.55 7.39
C ALA A 81 2.10 -7.61 6.79
N GLY A 82 3.34 -7.71 7.26
CA GLY A 82 4.51 -7.07 6.65
C GLY A 82 5.40 -6.30 7.61
N THR A 83 6.30 -5.48 7.07
CA THR A 83 7.31 -4.77 7.87
C THR A 83 6.67 -3.70 8.75
N VAL A 84 7.08 -3.65 10.02
CA VAL A 84 6.66 -2.59 10.96
C VAL A 84 7.82 -1.60 11.10
N THR A 85 7.60 -0.36 10.70
CA THR A 85 8.59 0.72 10.88
C THR A 85 8.38 1.43 12.22
N ARG A 86 9.44 2.03 12.76
CA ARG A 86 9.39 2.84 14.01
C ARG A 86 8.36 3.97 13.92
N ARG A 87 8.16 4.53 12.73
CA ARG A 87 7.14 5.56 12.49
C ARG A 87 5.72 4.99 12.52
N MET A 88 5.54 3.75 12.09
CA MET A 88 4.24 3.07 12.09
C MET A 88 3.88 2.44 13.43
N ALA A 89 4.89 2.19 14.29
CA ALA A 89 4.71 1.52 15.59
C ALA A 89 3.60 2.15 16.48
N PRO A 90 3.51 3.49 16.64
CA PRO A 90 2.45 4.09 17.46
C PRO A 90 1.06 3.90 16.87
N ALA A 91 0.92 3.96 15.54
CA ALA A 91 -0.35 3.72 14.88
C ALA A 91 -0.82 2.27 15.06
N LEU A 92 0.12 1.32 15.01
CA LEU A 92 -0.14 -0.09 15.26
C LEU A 92 -0.62 -0.33 16.71
N GLN A 93 0.04 0.28 17.70
CA GLN A 93 -0.37 0.20 19.11
C GLN A 93 -1.75 0.80 19.33
N MET A 94 -2.01 2.00 18.79
CA MET A 94 -3.32 2.64 18.86
C MET A 94 -4.43 1.76 18.29
N LEU A 95 -4.21 1.12 17.14
CA LEU A 95 -5.20 0.22 16.53
C LEU A 95 -5.50 -0.97 17.46
N TYR A 96 -4.48 -1.57 18.05
CA TYR A 96 -4.63 -2.69 18.99
C TYR A 96 -5.36 -2.28 20.29
N GLU A 97 -5.07 -1.10 20.82
CA GLU A 97 -5.75 -0.56 22.01
C GLU A 97 -7.23 -0.28 21.75
N GLN A 98 -7.60 0.10 20.52
CA GLN A 98 -8.98 0.38 20.13
C GLN A 98 -9.82 -0.87 19.83
N MET A 99 -9.20 -2.05 19.74
CA MET A 99 -9.91 -3.31 19.52
C MET A 99 -10.61 -3.79 20.81
N PRO A 100 -11.88 -4.23 20.72
CA PRO A 100 -12.59 -4.80 21.87
C PRO A 100 -12.01 -6.17 22.25
N GLY A 101 -11.95 -6.46 23.55
CA GLY A 101 -11.61 -7.81 24.04
C GLY A 101 -12.80 -8.77 23.95
N PRO A 102 -12.59 -10.07 23.63
CA PRO A 102 -11.30 -10.73 23.37
C PRO A 102 -10.70 -10.37 22.00
N LYS A 103 -9.39 -10.07 21.97
CA LYS A 103 -8.64 -9.70 20.76
C LYS A 103 -7.38 -10.54 20.64
N TYR A 104 -7.04 -10.93 19.41
CA TYR A 104 -5.90 -11.79 19.11
C TYR A 104 -4.97 -11.15 18.09
N VAL A 105 -3.70 -11.49 18.11
CA VAL A 105 -2.69 -10.96 17.19
C VAL A 105 -1.96 -12.08 16.47
N LEU A 106 -1.94 -12.01 15.15
CA LEU A 106 -1.22 -12.96 14.30
C LEU A 106 -0.10 -12.21 13.56
N ALA A 107 1.16 -12.58 13.86
CA ALA A 107 2.33 -12.00 13.21
C ALA A 107 2.63 -12.75 11.91
N MET A 108 2.37 -12.12 10.76
CA MET A 108 2.52 -12.73 9.44
C MET A 108 3.81 -12.26 8.75
N GLY A 109 4.75 -13.20 8.58
CA GLY A 109 5.98 -13.02 7.82
C GLY A 109 7.20 -12.59 8.64
N ALA A 110 8.39 -12.85 8.09
CA ALA A 110 9.67 -12.69 8.77
C ALA A 110 9.92 -11.25 9.25
N CYS A 111 9.45 -10.25 8.48
CA CYS A 111 9.56 -8.85 8.84
C CYS A 111 8.83 -8.54 10.15
N THR A 112 7.61 -9.04 10.32
CA THR A 112 6.81 -8.86 11.53
C THR A 112 7.40 -9.62 12.71
N ILE A 113 7.91 -10.83 12.48
CA ILE A 113 8.38 -11.72 13.56
C ILE A 113 9.69 -11.22 14.17
N SER A 114 10.67 -10.82 13.34
CA SER A 114 12.02 -10.50 13.82
C SER A 114 12.70 -9.31 13.13
N GLY A 115 11.98 -8.58 12.26
CA GLY A 115 12.55 -7.59 11.35
C GLY A 115 12.96 -8.18 9.99
N GLY A 116 13.06 -9.51 9.88
CA GLY A 116 13.28 -10.24 8.63
C GLY A 116 14.55 -9.78 7.89
N PRO A 117 14.51 -9.59 6.56
CA PRO A 117 15.67 -9.14 5.79
C PRO A 117 16.17 -7.75 6.20
N PHE A 118 15.36 -6.97 6.92
CA PHE A 118 15.71 -5.62 7.37
C PHE A 118 16.32 -5.59 8.78
N LYS A 119 16.61 -6.74 9.40
CA LYS A 119 17.07 -6.82 10.80
C LYS A 119 18.43 -6.15 11.04
N TYR A 120 19.39 -6.34 10.12
CA TYR A 120 20.79 -5.96 10.32
C TYR A 120 21.06 -4.48 10.02
N ASP A 121 20.77 -4.04 8.79
CA ASP A 121 21.23 -2.72 8.29
C ASP A 121 20.15 -1.62 8.26
N ASN A 122 18.95 -1.88 8.78
CA ASN A 122 17.85 -0.92 8.74
C ASN A 122 17.50 -0.34 10.12
N TYR A 123 17.79 0.94 10.31
CA TYR A 123 17.49 1.69 11.54
C TYR A 123 15.99 1.95 11.74
N ALA A 124 15.20 1.93 10.66
CA ALA A 124 13.82 2.35 10.68
C ALA A 124 12.84 1.22 11.01
N VAL A 125 13.29 -0.04 11.05
CA VAL A 125 12.43 -1.22 11.25
C VAL A 125 12.43 -1.65 12.71
N VAL A 126 11.24 -1.97 13.21
CA VAL A 126 11.07 -2.59 14.53
C VAL A 126 11.40 -4.07 14.43
N ARG A 127 12.29 -4.55 15.31
CA ARG A 127 12.80 -5.91 15.30
C ARG A 127 11.84 -6.85 16.02
N GLY A 128 10.68 -7.08 15.43
CA GLY A 128 9.63 -7.93 15.96
C GLY A 128 8.45 -7.13 16.52
N ALA A 129 7.25 -7.45 16.07
CA ALA A 129 6.01 -6.83 16.53
C ALA A 129 5.66 -7.21 17.99
N GLU A 130 6.20 -8.33 18.50
CA GLU A 130 6.05 -8.76 19.89
C GLU A 130 6.63 -7.76 20.91
N ASN A 131 7.52 -6.86 20.46
CA ASN A 131 8.04 -5.77 21.29
C ASN A 131 7.06 -4.60 21.41
N LEU A 132 6.01 -4.54 20.59
CA LEU A 132 5.03 -3.46 20.58
C LEU A 132 3.69 -3.87 21.18
N ILE A 133 3.20 -5.06 20.79
CA ILE A 133 1.92 -5.63 21.23
C ILE A 133 2.08 -7.15 21.44
N PRO A 134 1.29 -7.78 22.33
CA PRO A 134 1.39 -9.22 22.56
C PRO A 134 0.93 -10.00 21.32
N VAL A 135 1.76 -10.94 20.87
CA VAL A 135 1.50 -11.78 19.69
C VAL A 135 1.06 -13.18 20.12
N ASP A 136 -0.04 -13.68 19.56
CA ASP A 136 -0.57 -15.01 19.89
C ASP A 136 0.00 -16.13 19.01
N VAL A 137 0.09 -15.88 17.69
CA VAL A 137 0.54 -16.86 16.70
C VAL A 137 1.51 -16.21 15.73
N PHE A 138 2.61 -16.90 15.45
CA PHE A 138 3.62 -16.48 14.49
C PHE A 138 3.53 -17.35 13.23
N VAL A 139 3.41 -16.71 12.05
CA VAL A 139 3.36 -17.39 10.75
C VAL A 139 4.64 -17.11 9.96
N PRO A 140 5.59 -18.06 9.91
CA PRO A 140 6.88 -17.85 9.25
C PRO A 140 6.75 -17.83 7.71
N GLY A 141 7.49 -16.92 7.06
CA GLY A 141 7.61 -16.82 5.60
C GLY A 141 8.02 -15.43 5.11
N CYS A 142 8.39 -15.25 3.83
CA CYS A 142 8.78 -13.95 3.28
C CYS A 142 8.45 -13.79 1.77
N PRO A 143 7.17 -13.60 1.39
CA PRO A 143 5.97 -13.72 2.23
C PRO A 143 5.59 -15.19 2.49
N PRO A 144 4.85 -15.50 3.58
CA PRO A 144 4.33 -16.85 3.79
C PRO A 144 3.28 -17.17 2.73
N ARG A 145 3.28 -18.40 2.21
CA ARG A 145 2.25 -18.85 1.27
C ARG A 145 0.86 -18.78 1.92
N PRO A 146 -0.22 -18.61 1.14
CA PRO A 146 -1.58 -18.58 1.66
C PRO A 146 -1.89 -19.74 2.61
N GLU A 147 -1.46 -20.96 2.28
CA GLU A 147 -1.66 -22.17 3.09
C GLU A 147 -1.03 -22.08 4.49
N ALA A 148 0.11 -21.39 4.61
CA ALA A 148 0.76 -21.16 5.90
C ALA A 148 -0.04 -20.17 6.76
N LEU A 149 -0.70 -19.18 6.15
CA LEU A 149 -1.63 -18.31 6.87
C LEU A 149 -2.85 -19.10 7.38
N PHE A 150 -3.41 -20.01 6.58
CA PHE A 150 -4.50 -20.90 7.03
C PHE A 150 -4.07 -21.77 8.22
N HIS A 151 -2.87 -22.33 8.18
CA HIS A 151 -2.34 -23.08 9.32
C HIS A 151 -2.25 -22.20 10.58
N GLY A 152 -1.81 -20.94 10.44
CA GLY A 152 -1.80 -19.97 11.54
C GLY A 152 -3.20 -19.70 12.11
N LEU A 153 -4.20 -19.53 11.24
CA LEU A 153 -5.59 -19.32 11.65
C LEU A 153 -6.19 -20.55 12.35
N LEU A 154 -5.92 -21.75 11.86
CA LEU A 154 -6.35 -22.99 12.50
C LEU A 154 -5.68 -23.19 13.86
N THR A 155 -4.39 -22.84 13.97
CA THR A 155 -3.67 -22.85 15.25
C THR A 155 -4.30 -21.86 16.25
N LEU A 156 -4.67 -20.67 15.78
CA LEU A 156 -5.37 -19.69 16.61
C LEU A 156 -6.75 -20.20 17.03
N ARG A 157 -7.49 -20.82 16.13
CA ARG A 157 -8.78 -21.46 16.40
C ARG A 157 -8.67 -22.51 17.50
N GLU A 158 -7.66 -23.37 17.44
CA GLU A 158 -7.40 -24.37 18.48
C GLU A 158 -7.04 -23.74 19.83
N LYS A 159 -6.37 -22.58 19.83
CA LYS A 159 -6.10 -21.80 21.04
C LYS A 159 -7.39 -21.28 21.66
N ILE A 160 -8.28 -20.67 20.86
CA ILE A 160 -9.57 -20.12 21.31
C ILE A 160 -10.48 -21.22 21.86
N LEU A 161 -10.51 -22.40 21.23
CA LEU A 161 -11.32 -23.53 21.68
C LEU A 161 -10.93 -24.05 23.07
N LYS A 162 -9.69 -23.80 23.52
CA LYS A 162 -9.16 -24.21 24.83
C LYS A 162 -9.37 -23.16 25.92
N GLU A 163 -9.84 -21.96 25.59
CA GLU A 163 -10.14 -20.94 26.59
C GLU A 163 -11.27 -21.38 27.51
N THR A 164 -11.37 -20.81 28.72
CA THR A 164 -12.47 -21.13 29.63
C THR A 164 -12.94 -19.88 30.33
N CYS A 165 -14.20 -19.81 30.72
CA CYS A 165 -14.69 -18.72 31.56
C CYS A 165 -14.08 -18.73 32.97
N ARG A 166 -13.42 -19.83 33.37
CA ARG A 166 -12.65 -19.95 34.63
C ARG A 166 -11.29 -19.26 34.55
N ASP A 167 -10.67 -19.28 33.39
CA ASP A 167 -9.45 -18.52 33.06
C ASP A 167 -9.77 -17.58 31.89
N PRO A 168 -10.44 -16.44 32.18
CA PRO A 168 -10.91 -15.56 31.13
C PRO A 168 -9.74 -14.96 30.36
N TRP A 169 -9.97 -14.70 29.08
CA TRP A 169 -9.01 -14.00 28.22
C TRP A 169 -8.49 -12.73 28.92
N HIS A 170 -7.17 -12.61 28.95
CA HIS A 170 -6.45 -11.46 29.46
C HIS A 170 -5.45 -10.98 28.41
N GLU A 171 -5.18 -9.67 28.41
CA GLU A 171 -4.19 -9.08 27.52
C GLU A 171 -2.79 -9.55 27.96
N GLY A 172 -1.98 -10.05 27.01
CA GLY A 172 -0.64 -10.56 27.31
C GLY A 172 0.36 -9.45 27.61
N ASP A 173 1.42 -9.79 28.35
CA ASP A 173 2.49 -8.84 28.69
C ASP A 173 3.39 -8.53 27.49
N ILE A 174 3.86 -7.29 27.42
CA ILE A 174 4.81 -6.82 26.39
C ILE A 174 6.24 -7.10 26.86
N LYS A 175 7.06 -7.73 26.01
CA LYS A 175 8.43 -8.16 26.36
C LYS A 175 9.44 -7.02 26.48
N ASP A 176 9.29 -5.94 25.72
CA ASP A 176 10.25 -4.83 25.68
C ASP A 176 9.54 -3.47 25.79
N THR A 177 9.72 -2.81 26.93
CA THR A 177 9.18 -1.46 27.19
C THR A 177 10.11 -0.34 26.73
N ALA A 178 11.26 -0.63 26.10
CA ALA A 178 12.15 0.43 25.62
C ALA A 178 11.60 1.17 24.38
N ASN A 179 10.69 0.54 23.63
CA ASN A 179 9.96 1.16 22.52
C ASN A 179 8.56 1.67 22.94
N TYR A 180 8.33 1.86 24.24
CA TYR A 180 7.04 2.23 24.81
C TYR A 180 6.61 3.65 24.44
N ASP A 181 5.30 3.79 24.25
CA ASP A 181 4.65 4.74 23.36
C ASP A 181 4.68 6.21 23.87
N ARG A 182 5.44 7.04 23.15
CA ARG A 182 5.52 8.50 23.37
C ARG A 182 4.15 9.19 23.27
N TYR A 183 3.21 8.63 22.50
CA TYR A 183 1.86 9.18 22.36
C TYR A 183 0.95 8.82 23.53
N ARG A 184 1.13 7.67 24.18
CA ARG A 184 0.37 7.32 25.39
C ARG A 184 0.81 8.16 26.58
N GLU A 185 2.11 8.47 26.68
CA GLU A 185 2.62 9.46 27.64
C GLU A 185 2.15 10.87 27.30
N ALA A 186 2.21 11.27 26.01
CA ALA A 186 1.70 12.57 25.58
C ALA A 186 0.19 12.71 25.79
N ALA A 187 -0.59 11.66 25.57
CA ALA A 187 -2.04 11.63 25.81
C ALA A 187 -2.37 11.65 27.30
N LYS A 188 -1.60 10.95 28.14
CA LYS A 188 -1.70 11.08 29.61
C LYS A 188 -1.35 12.49 30.06
N ALA A 189 -0.24 13.05 29.55
CA ALA A 189 0.17 14.42 29.84
C ALA A 189 -0.86 15.45 29.35
N TRP A 190 -1.44 15.25 28.17
CA TRP A 190 -2.53 16.08 27.64
C TRP A 190 -3.79 15.95 28.47
N ALA A 191 -4.22 14.74 28.84
CA ALA A 191 -5.39 14.53 29.69
C ALA A 191 -5.19 15.15 31.09
N GLU A 192 -3.98 15.10 31.63
CA GLU A 192 -3.64 15.75 32.90
C GLU A 192 -3.64 17.28 32.75
N LEU A 193 -3.09 17.83 31.66
CA LEU A 193 -3.18 19.26 31.32
C LEU A 193 -4.62 19.71 31.07
N GLU A 194 -5.47 18.85 30.48
CA GLU A 194 -6.86 19.14 30.20
C GLU A 194 -7.69 19.15 31.49
N LYS A 195 -7.38 18.28 32.45
CA LYS A 195 -7.91 18.36 33.83
C LYS A 195 -7.50 19.66 34.51
N ILE A 196 -6.20 20.01 34.47
CA ILE A 196 -5.70 21.27 35.05
C ILE A 196 -6.42 22.46 34.41
N LYS A 197 -6.56 22.47 33.09
CA LYS A 197 -7.27 23.51 32.34
C LYS A 197 -8.76 23.54 32.68
N ASP A 198 -9.41 22.39 32.84
CA ASP A 198 -10.82 22.31 33.21
C ASP A 198 -11.06 22.77 34.65
N GLU A 199 -10.13 22.49 35.58
CA GLU A 199 -10.12 23.00 36.96
C GLU A 199 -9.88 24.51 37.00
N GLU A 200 -8.86 25.02 36.31
CA GLU A 200 -8.56 26.46 36.19
C GLU A 200 -9.71 27.24 35.53
N MET A 201 -10.36 26.63 34.53
CA MET A 201 -11.48 27.24 33.82
C MET A 201 -12.83 26.95 34.49
N ALA A 202 -12.91 26.18 35.57
CA ALA A 202 -14.17 25.82 36.22
C ALA A 202 -14.86 27.07 36.78
N GLU A 203 -14.12 27.93 37.47
CA GLU A 203 -14.63 29.19 38.04
C GLU A 203 -15.05 30.17 36.92
N ALA A 204 -14.23 30.29 35.87
CA ALA A 204 -14.55 31.13 34.72
C ALA A 204 -15.79 30.63 33.96
N ARG A 205 -15.95 29.31 33.81
CA ARG A 205 -17.14 28.69 33.20
C ARG A 205 -18.38 28.85 34.07
N ALA A 206 -18.24 28.74 35.40
CA ALA A 206 -19.33 28.98 36.34
C ALA A 206 -19.80 30.43 36.29
N LYS A 207 -18.86 31.38 36.33
CA LYS A 207 -19.15 32.82 36.20
C LYS A 207 -19.77 33.16 34.84
N PHE A 208 -19.26 32.61 33.74
CA PHE A 208 -19.83 32.81 32.41
C PHE A 208 -21.27 32.25 32.30
N LYS A 209 -21.55 31.12 32.94
CA LYS A 209 -22.88 30.49 32.96
C LYS A 209 -23.88 31.26 33.84
N GLU A 210 -23.41 31.90 34.90
CA GLU A 210 -24.19 32.80 35.73
C GLU A 210 -24.50 34.13 35.01
N GLU A 211 -23.51 34.68 34.29
CA GLU A 211 -23.65 35.89 33.48
C GLU A 211 -24.50 35.66 32.21
N ASN A 212 -24.50 34.44 31.65
CA ASN A 212 -25.18 34.11 30.40
C ASN A 212 -26.02 32.82 30.51
N PRO A 213 -27.14 32.84 31.25
CA PRO A 213 -27.98 31.65 31.48
C PRO A 213 -28.64 31.10 30.20
N ASP A 214 -28.86 31.95 29.19
CA ASP A 214 -29.51 31.58 27.91
C ASP A 214 -28.51 31.21 26.80
N TYR A 215 -27.20 31.18 27.09
CA TYR A 215 -26.19 30.89 26.09
C TYR A 215 -26.27 29.43 25.62
N LYS A 216 -26.63 29.25 24.34
CA LYS A 216 -26.49 27.97 23.62
C LYS A 216 -25.41 28.12 22.57
N SER A 217 -24.43 27.23 22.58
CA SER A 217 -23.38 27.21 21.55
C SER A 217 -24.02 27.14 20.16
N ALA A 218 -23.65 28.08 19.29
CA ALA A 218 -24.09 28.10 17.89
C ALA A 218 -23.49 26.93 17.08
N PHE A 219 -22.47 26.25 17.62
CA PHE A 219 -21.79 25.17 16.93
C PHE A 219 -22.60 23.87 17.00
N LYS A 220 -23.23 23.51 15.87
CA LYS A 220 -23.78 22.17 15.64
C LYS A 220 -22.84 21.44 14.69
N PRO A 221 -22.33 20.24 15.04
CA PRO A 221 -21.54 19.45 14.12
C PRO A 221 -22.40 19.08 12.91
N VAL A 222 -22.05 19.63 11.74
CA VAL A 222 -22.74 19.32 10.48
C VAL A 222 -22.25 17.95 10.02
N ARG A 223 -23.14 16.97 9.97
CA ARG A 223 -22.84 15.63 9.46
C ARG A 223 -22.68 15.73 7.94
N VAL A 224 -21.47 15.48 7.44
CA VAL A 224 -21.17 15.47 6.00
C VAL A 224 -22.05 14.42 5.32
N VAL A 225 -22.87 14.83 4.36
CA VAL A 225 -23.71 13.93 3.56
C VAL A 225 -22.80 13.23 2.55
N LYS A 226 -22.79 11.90 2.54
CA LYS A 226 -22.03 11.14 1.53
C LYS A 226 -22.68 11.33 0.16
N GLU A 227 -21.89 11.71 -0.83
CA GLU A 227 -22.31 11.77 -2.23
C GLU A 227 -22.63 10.34 -2.73
N VAL A 228 -23.72 10.22 -3.49
CA VAL A 228 -24.13 8.97 -4.14
C VAL A 228 -23.77 9.09 -5.61
N PHE A 229 -22.85 8.25 -6.06
CA PHE A 229 -22.44 8.20 -7.47
C PHE A 229 -23.41 7.33 -8.29
N PRO A 230 -23.66 7.65 -9.56
CA PRO A 230 -24.44 6.79 -10.45
C PRO A 230 -23.75 5.45 -10.68
N GLU A 231 -24.49 4.35 -10.63
CA GLU A 231 -23.99 3.02 -11.01
C GLU A 231 -23.80 2.94 -12.52
N VAL A 232 -22.59 2.61 -12.95
CA VAL A 232 -22.26 2.39 -14.37
C VAL A 232 -22.59 0.93 -14.72
N THR A 233 -23.41 0.72 -15.74
CA THR A 233 -23.71 -0.61 -16.29
C THR A 233 -22.43 -1.25 -16.83
N ARG A 234 -22.02 -2.38 -16.25
CA ARG A 234 -20.91 -3.19 -16.75
C ARG A 234 -21.41 -4.09 -17.88
N GLU A 235 -20.82 -3.97 -19.06
CA GLU A 235 -21.11 -4.83 -20.21
C GLU A 235 -20.64 -6.27 -19.91
N HIS A 236 -21.60 -7.17 -19.66
CA HIS A 236 -21.37 -8.55 -19.23
C HIS A 236 -21.57 -9.60 -20.36
N GLU A 237 -21.50 -9.20 -21.64
CA GLU A 237 -21.96 -10.07 -22.75
C GLU A 237 -20.88 -10.58 -23.72
N LEU A 238 -19.59 -10.46 -23.41
CA LEU A 238 -18.52 -11.06 -24.24
C LEU A 238 -17.87 -12.25 -23.52
N SER A 239 -17.76 -13.39 -24.20
CA SER A 239 -17.01 -14.55 -23.69
C SER A 239 -15.52 -14.22 -23.56
N LEU A 240 -14.77 -14.90 -22.68
CA LEU A 240 -13.32 -14.68 -22.53
C LEU A 240 -12.56 -14.87 -23.86
N ALA A 241 -12.99 -15.81 -24.72
CA ALA A 241 -12.39 -16.05 -26.02
C ALA A 241 -12.68 -14.93 -27.04
N GLU A 242 -13.84 -14.26 -26.93
CA GLU A 242 -14.19 -13.09 -27.74
C GLU A 242 -13.56 -11.79 -27.20
N LYS A 243 -13.30 -11.73 -25.89
CA LYS A 243 -12.59 -10.62 -25.21
C LYS A 243 -11.11 -10.55 -25.57
N PHE A 244 -10.46 -11.69 -25.73
CA PHE A 244 -9.06 -11.77 -26.16
C PHE A 244 -8.98 -12.00 -27.66
N ASN A 245 -9.38 -10.98 -28.42
CA ASN A 245 -9.16 -10.92 -29.85
C ASN A 245 -7.63 -10.95 -30.08
N LYS A 246 -7.09 -12.07 -30.58
CA LYS A 246 -5.65 -12.28 -30.76
C LYS A 246 -5.06 -11.08 -31.49
N GLY A 247 -4.32 -10.29 -30.75
CA GLY A 247 -3.48 -9.25 -31.30
C GLY A 247 -2.44 -9.81 -32.27
N LEU A 248 -1.78 -8.92 -32.98
CA LEU A 248 -0.54 -9.20 -33.69
C LEU A 248 0.48 -9.83 -32.72
N ASN A 249 1.25 -10.80 -33.21
CA ASN A 249 2.40 -11.32 -32.47
C ASN A 249 3.54 -10.28 -32.47
N HIS A 250 4.61 -10.54 -31.72
CA HIS A 250 5.75 -9.62 -31.65
C HIS A 250 6.41 -9.36 -33.02
N ALA A 251 6.49 -10.37 -33.89
CA ALA A 251 7.10 -10.24 -35.21
C ALA A 251 6.27 -9.33 -36.12
N ASP A 252 4.96 -9.50 -36.13
CA ASP A 252 4.01 -8.72 -36.92
C ASP A 252 3.95 -7.27 -36.42
N MET A 253 3.99 -7.06 -35.09
CA MET A 253 4.07 -5.71 -34.52
C MET A 253 5.37 -5.01 -34.90
N LEU A 254 6.51 -5.70 -34.78
CA LEU A 254 7.82 -5.14 -35.14
C LEU A 254 7.88 -4.82 -36.63
N ALA A 255 7.50 -5.76 -37.50
CA ALA A 255 7.52 -5.58 -38.95
C ALA A 255 6.67 -4.36 -39.37
N LYS A 256 5.50 -4.21 -38.75
CA LYS A 256 4.59 -3.08 -39.04
C LYS A 256 5.16 -1.74 -38.60
N ILE A 257 5.88 -1.69 -37.48
CA ILE A 257 6.57 -0.49 -37.02
C ILE A 257 7.78 -0.19 -37.91
N GLN A 258 8.56 -1.21 -38.27
CA GLN A 258 9.74 -1.10 -39.14
C GLN A 258 9.41 -0.67 -40.57
N GLU A 259 8.26 -1.07 -41.10
CA GLU A 259 7.78 -0.63 -42.42
C GLU A 259 7.71 0.91 -42.51
N LYS A 260 7.28 1.56 -41.43
CA LYS A 260 7.16 3.02 -41.37
C LYS A 260 8.38 3.71 -40.78
N PHE A 261 9.09 3.03 -39.86
CA PHE A 261 10.25 3.54 -39.15
C PHE A 261 11.41 2.55 -39.27
N PRO A 262 12.21 2.59 -40.36
CA PRO A 262 13.31 1.64 -40.56
C PRO A 262 14.40 1.69 -39.47
N SER A 263 14.43 2.76 -38.67
CA SER A 263 15.32 2.92 -37.50
C SER A 263 14.92 2.05 -36.31
N ALA A 264 13.70 1.49 -36.30
CA ALA A 264 13.17 0.66 -35.24
C ALA A 264 13.93 -0.65 -35.12
N THR A 265 14.63 -0.83 -34.00
CA THR A 265 15.44 -2.03 -33.72
C THR A 265 15.02 -2.65 -32.40
N ILE A 266 15.33 -3.93 -32.19
CA ILE A 266 15.13 -4.62 -30.92
C ILE A 266 16.49 -5.05 -30.36
N GLU A 267 16.59 -5.16 -29.04
CA GLU A 267 17.74 -5.81 -28.42
C GLU A 267 17.45 -7.30 -28.20
N GLY A 268 18.31 -8.17 -28.74
CA GLY A 268 18.18 -9.63 -28.63
C GLY A 268 17.38 -10.28 -29.76
N GLU A 269 17.06 -11.56 -29.58
CA GLU A 269 16.33 -12.37 -30.54
C GLU A 269 14.84 -12.38 -30.22
N LEU A 270 14.00 -12.06 -31.22
CA LEU A 270 12.55 -11.94 -31.06
C LEU A 270 11.88 -13.25 -30.60
N GLU A 271 12.45 -14.40 -30.97
CA GLU A 271 11.97 -15.74 -30.60
C GLU A 271 12.09 -16.02 -29.09
N ASN A 272 13.00 -15.33 -28.39
CA ASN A 272 13.25 -15.50 -26.97
C ASN A 272 12.36 -14.60 -26.09
N ILE A 273 11.52 -13.74 -26.67
CA ILE A 273 10.65 -12.83 -25.93
C ILE A 273 9.32 -13.53 -25.65
N PRO A 274 8.95 -13.79 -24.37
CA PRO A 274 7.66 -14.40 -24.03
C PRO A 274 6.49 -13.57 -24.56
N ALA A 275 5.43 -14.24 -25.02
CA ALA A 275 4.26 -13.57 -25.61
C ALA A 275 3.55 -12.57 -24.67
N ASP A 276 3.66 -12.76 -23.35
CA ASP A 276 3.07 -11.85 -22.35
C ASP A 276 3.98 -10.68 -21.96
N SER A 277 5.24 -10.70 -22.39
CA SER A 277 6.23 -9.65 -22.13
C SER A 277 6.06 -8.48 -23.11
N PRO A 278 6.41 -7.25 -22.70
CA PRO A 278 6.42 -6.11 -23.62
C PRO A 278 7.47 -6.30 -24.72
N LEU A 279 7.13 -5.87 -25.93
CA LEU A 279 8.07 -5.75 -27.04
C LEU A 279 8.81 -4.42 -26.91
N GLU A 280 10.10 -4.47 -26.57
CA GLU A 280 10.96 -3.30 -26.44
C GLU A 280 11.56 -2.95 -27.81
N ILE A 281 11.26 -1.75 -28.31
CA ILE A 281 11.71 -1.25 -29.61
C ILE A 281 12.51 0.02 -29.38
N ARG A 282 13.77 0.00 -29.81
CA ARG A 282 14.63 1.19 -29.83
C ARG A 282 14.29 2.05 -31.05
N LEU A 283 14.07 3.35 -30.82
CA LEU A 283 13.77 4.34 -31.86
C LEU A 283 14.73 5.51 -31.79
N ASN A 284 15.02 6.12 -32.94
CA ASN A 284 15.71 7.40 -32.97
C ASN A 284 14.81 8.52 -32.43
N LYS A 285 15.42 9.56 -31.87
CA LYS A 285 14.72 10.71 -31.30
C LYS A 285 13.78 11.38 -32.31
N GLU A 286 14.18 11.46 -33.57
CA GLU A 286 13.44 12.11 -34.66
C GLU A 286 12.13 11.36 -34.96
N ASP A 287 12.13 10.05 -34.80
CA ASP A 287 10.99 9.18 -35.11
C ASP A 287 10.03 9.01 -33.92
N TYR A 288 10.46 9.35 -32.70
CA TYR A 288 9.73 9.12 -31.45
C TYR A 288 8.26 9.52 -31.50
N ARG A 289 7.98 10.80 -31.76
CA ARG A 289 6.61 11.32 -31.73
C ARG A 289 5.74 10.71 -32.82
N ALA A 290 6.29 10.59 -34.04
CA ALA A 290 5.61 10.02 -35.18
C ALA A 290 5.30 8.53 -34.97
N ALA A 291 6.19 7.79 -34.30
CA ALA A 291 6.00 6.38 -33.97
C ALA A 291 4.93 6.18 -32.90
N VAL A 292 4.91 7.01 -31.85
CA VAL A 292 3.85 6.99 -30.83
C VAL A 292 2.48 7.32 -31.44
N GLU A 293 2.41 8.35 -32.28
CA GLU A 293 1.18 8.72 -32.99
C GLU A 293 0.70 7.60 -33.92
N PHE A 294 1.61 7.00 -34.69
CA PHE A 294 1.29 5.87 -35.56
C PHE A 294 0.80 4.66 -34.78
N ALA A 295 1.49 4.28 -33.70
CA ALA A 295 1.13 3.13 -32.88
C ALA A 295 -0.26 3.30 -32.23
N LYS A 296 -0.62 4.56 -31.91
CA LYS A 296 -1.96 4.90 -31.43
C LYS A 296 -3.02 4.83 -32.53
N ALA A 297 -2.74 5.45 -33.68
CA ALA A 297 -3.70 5.63 -34.76
C ALA A 297 -3.95 4.38 -35.60
N ASP A 298 -2.95 3.50 -35.73
CA ASP A 298 -3.06 2.29 -36.53
C ASP A 298 -4.10 1.32 -35.92
N PRO A 299 -5.14 0.92 -36.67
CA PRO A 299 -6.19 0.04 -36.14
C PRO A 299 -5.72 -1.36 -35.74
N ALA A 300 -4.60 -1.83 -36.29
CA ALA A 300 -4.07 -3.15 -35.92
C ALA A 300 -3.30 -3.08 -34.61
N LEU A 301 -2.38 -2.11 -34.44
CA LEU A 301 -1.63 -1.90 -33.19
C LEU A 301 -2.53 -1.39 -32.06
N LYS A 302 -3.31 -0.34 -32.33
CA LYS A 302 -4.31 0.29 -31.46
C LYS A 302 -3.78 0.50 -30.03
N MET A 303 -2.65 1.17 -29.89
CA MET A 303 -2.07 1.50 -28.59
C MET A 303 -2.88 2.62 -27.93
N ASP A 304 -4.02 2.30 -27.32
CA ASP A 304 -4.97 3.26 -26.75
C ASP A 304 -4.67 3.65 -25.30
N TYR A 305 -3.73 2.97 -24.64
CA TYR A 305 -3.37 3.20 -23.25
C TYR A 305 -1.87 3.45 -23.05
N LEU A 306 -1.53 4.62 -22.51
CA LEU A 306 -0.18 4.93 -22.04
C LEU A 306 -0.01 4.43 -20.60
N ILE A 307 0.82 3.39 -20.42
CA ILE A 307 1.16 2.81 -19.11
C ILE A 307 2.02 3.79 -18.33
N ASP A 308 3.12 4.25 -18.93
CA ASP A 308 4.06 5.17 -18.29
C ASP A 308 5.01 5.87 -19.29
N VAL A 309 5.62 6.98 -18.86
CA VAL A 309 6.76 7.62 -19.51
C VAL A 309 7.81 7.83 -18.45
N THR A 310 8.97 7.19 -18.60
CA THR A 310 10.08 7.30 -17.65
C THR A 310 11.40 7.43 -18.40
N ALA A 311 12.51 7.62 -17.67
CA ALA A 311 13.83 7.71 -18.26
C ALA A 311 14.86 6.91 -17.46
N ILE A 312 15.91 6.47 -18.15
CA ILE A 312 17.09 5.85 -17.56
C ILE A 312 18.29 6.74 -17.84
N ASP A 313 19.06 7.04 -16.81
CA ASP A 313 20.26 7.87 -16.94
C ASP A 313 21.52 7.04 -17.25
N TYR A 314 22.10 7.21 -18.43
CA TYR A 314 23.41 6.67 -18.82
C TYR A 314 24.47 7.78 -18.83
N PRO A 315 25.78 7.45 -18.76
CA PRO A 315 26.83 8.48 -18.76
C PRO A 315 26.76 9.45 -19.95
N ASP A 316 26.46 8.94 -21.14
CA ASP A 316 26.45 9.63 -22.44
C ASP A 316 25.05 10.12 -22.89
N ARG A 317 23.98 9.49 -22.40
CA ARG A 317 22.60 9.74 -22.87
C ARG A 317 21.56 9.50 -21.79
N PHE A 318 20.34 9.97 -22.01
CA PHE A 318 19.15 9.41 -21.36
C PHE A 318 18.49 8.40 -22.28
N GLU A 319 17.97 7.30 -21.77
CA GLU A 319 17.06 6.43 -22.52
C GLU A 319 15.64 6.74 -22.06
N LEU A 320 14.86 7.42 -22.90
CA LEU A 320 13.44 7.69 -22.62
C LEU A 320 12.63 6.44 -22.94
N VAL A 321 11.87 5.92 -21.97
CA VAL A 321 11.05 4.72 -22.12
C VAL A 321 9.58 5.11 -22.10
N THR A 322 8.90 4.98 -23.24
CA THR A 322 7.46 5.22 -23.37
C THR A 322 6.73 3.88 -23.47
N MET A 323 5.93 3.57 -22.46
CA MET A 323 5.28 2.27 -22.30
C MET A 323 3.84 2.31 -22.78
N LEU A 324 3.54 1.66 -23.89
CA LEU A 324 2.22 1.65 -24.51
C LEU A 324 1.55 0.27 -24.40
N ARG A 325 0.23 0.29 -24.31
CA ARG A 325 -0.61 -0.91 -24.31
C ARG A 325 -1.85 -0.71 -25.17
N SER A 326 -2.29 -1.79 -25.81
CA SER A 326 -3.65 -1.90 -26.35
C SER A 326 -4.54 -2.62 -25.33
N LEU A 327 -5.59 -1.96 -24.85
CA LEU A 327 -6.57 -2.58 -23.95
C LEU A 327 -7.42 -3.62 -24.68
N VAL A 328 -7.68 -3.39 -25.97
CA VAL A 328 -8.53 -4.27 -26.79
C VAL A 328 -7.73 -5.44 -27.37
N LYS A 329 -6.50 -5.20 -27.84
CA LYS A 329 -5.68 -6.24 -28.52
C LYS A 329 -4.69 -6.94 -27.60
N GLY A 330 -4.47 -6.41 -26.40
CA GLY A 330 -3.53 -6.97 -25.42
C GLY A 330 -2.05 -6.68 -25.73
N HIS A 331 -1.74 -5.98 -26.82
CA HIS A 331 -0.38 -5.61 -27.19
C HIS A 331 0.30 -4.77 -26.11
N LYS A 332 1.61 -4.96 -25.94
CA LYS A 332 2.47 -4.13 -25.09
C LYS A 332 3.73 -3.79 -25.88
N VAL A 333 3.95 -2.50 -26.15
CA VAL A 333 5.13 -2.02 -26.88
C VAL A 333 5.77 -0.91 -26.08
N PHE A 334 7.06 -1.06 -25.79
CA PHE A 334 7.85 -0.07 -25.07
C PHE A 334 8.83 0.56 -26.04
N PHE A 335 8.71 1.86 -26.25
CA PHE A 335 9.64 2.60 -27.09
C PHE A 335 10.79 3.14 -26.25
N CYS A 336 12.00 2.65 -26.53
CA CYS A 336 13.25 3.07 -25.90
C CYS A 336 13.94 4.07 -26.83
N THR A 337 13.96 5.35 -26.45
CA THR A 337 14.49 6.42 -27.29
C THR A 337 15.76 6.99 -26.66
N PRO A 338 16.97 6.68 -27.17
CA PRO A 338 18.19 7.31 -26.74
C PRO A 338 18.18 8.82 -27.05
N LEU A 339 18.43 9.62 -26.02
CA LEU A 339 18.53 11.07 -26.06
C LEU A 339 19.95 11.48 -25.63
N PRO A 340 20.84 11.85 -26.58
CA PRO A 340 22.19 12.32 -26.27
C PRO A 340 22.15 13.53 -25.33
N LYS A 341 23.05 13.55 -24.33
CA LYS A 341 23.17 14.69 -23.42
C LYS A 341 23.90 15.84 -24.10
N ALA A 342 23.38 17.06 -23.97
CA ALA A 342 24.04 18.27 -24.41
C ALA A 342 25.33 18.51 -23.62
N GLU A 343 26.38 18.96 -24.31
CA GLU A 343 27.62 19.36 -23.67
C GLU A 343 27.44 20.71 -22.96
N VAL A 344 27.65 20.71 -21.66
CA VAL A 344 27.63 21.90 -20.80
C VAL A 344 28.85 21.86 -19.87
N ALA A 345 29.24 23.02 -19.34
CA ALA A 345 30.30 23.09 -18.34
C ALA A 345 29.98 22.16 -17.14
N GLU A 346 31.00 21.47 -16.62
CA GLU A 346 30.83 20.41 -15.63
C GLU A 346 30.11 20.91 -14.37
N GLU A 347 30.33 22.18 -13.97
CA GLU A 347 29.66 22.76 -12.80
C GLU A 347 28.15 22.96 -12.98
N LYS A 348 27.67 23.02 -14.22
CA LYS A 348 26.26 23.26 -14.57
C LYS A 348 25.53 22.00 -15.02
N LYS A 349 26.22 20.86 -15.14
CA LYS A 349 25.68 19.62 -15.71
C LYS A 349 24.49 19.07 -14.92
N ALA A 350 24.62 19.03 -13.59
CA ALA A 350 23.59 18.55 -12.68
C ALA A 350 22.32 19.43 -12.64
N THR A 351 22.40 20.69 -13.09
CA THR A 351 21.30 21.68 -13.01
C THR A 351 20.75 22.09 -14.36
N SER A 352 21.42 21.76 -15.46
CA SER A 352 20.99 22.14 -16.82
C SER A 352 20.03 21.12 -17.42
N LEU A 353 19.19 21.56 -18.36
CA LEU A 353 18.42 20.65 -19.22
C LEU A 353 19.36 20.07 -20.27
N LEU A 354 19.62 18.76 -20.20
CA LEU A 354 20.62 18.10 -21.05
C LEU A 354 19.99 17.42 -22.27
N ALA A 355 18.68 17.24 -22.31
CA ALA A 355 17.99 16.65 -23.45
C ALA A 355 16.60 17.26 -23.64
N ASN A 356 16.10 17.21 -24.86
CA ASN A 356 14.74 17.57 -25.23
C ASN A 356 14.11 16.52 -26.15
N VAL A 357 12.79 16.46 -26.16
CA VAL A 357 11.98 15.58 -27.00
C VAL A 357 10.59 16.20 -27.19
N PRO A 358 9.87 15.97 -28.30
CA PRO A 358 8.49 16.42 -28.42
C PRO A 358 7.57 15.78 -27.38
N SER A 359 6.64 16.56 -26.83
CA SER A 359 5.59 16.05 -25.95
C SER A 359 4.60 15.17 -26.71
N ILE A 360 4.02 14.20 -26.01
CA ILE A 360 2.91 13.35 -26.46
C ILE A 360 1.64 13.59 -25.61
N SER A 361 1.59 14.67 -24.81
CA SER A 361 0.44 15.02 -23.96
C SER A 361 -0.85 15.34 -24.73
N ASP A 362 -0.74 15.79 -25.99
CA ASP A 362 -1.86 15.94 -26.92
C ASP A 362 -2.36 14.59 -27.46
N LEU A 363 -1.49 13.59 -27.54
CA LEU A 363 -1.85 12.22 -27.88
C LEU A 363 -2.45 11.49 -26.68
N TYR A 364 -1.83 11.55 -25.51
CA TYR A 364 -2.34 10.90 -24.30
C TYR A 364 -2.42 11.91 -23.16
N ALA A 365 -3.64 12.18 -22.68
CA ALA A 365 -3.85 13.10 -21.55
C ALA A 365 -3.08 12.67 -20.29
N THR A 366 -2.86 11.35 -20.10
CA THR A 366 -2.06 10.84 -18.97
C THR A 366 -0.56 11.11 -19.09
N ALA A 367 -0.06 11.49 -20.26
CA ALA A 367 1.34 11.86 -20.43
C ALA A 367 1.68 13.18 -19.73
N GLU A 368 0.70 14.05 -19.48
CA GLU A 368 0.92 15.35 -18.83
C GLU A 368 1.68 15.19 -17.50
N LEU A 369 1.16 14.33 -16.61
CA LEU A 369 1.78 14.12 -15.31
C LEU A 369 3.15 13.40 -15.43
N LYS A 370 3.26 12.46 -16.35
CA LYS A 370 4.44 11.58 -16.51
C LYS A 370 5.62 12.33 -17.13
N GLU A 371 5.36 13.14 -18.14
CA GLU A 371 6.37 14.01 -18.75
C GLU A 371 6.87 15.06 -17.73
N ARG A 372 5.98 15.57 -16.86
CA ARG A 372 6.37 16.46 -15.76
C ARG A 372 7.22 15.76 -14.70
N GLU A 373 6.91 14.51 -14.38
CA GLU A 373 7.74 13.69 -13.48
C GLU A 373 9.15 13.52 -14.06
N VAL A 374 9.26 13.13 -15.33
CA VAL A 374 10.54 12.98 -16.01
C VAL A 374 11.29 14.31 -16.10
N TYR A 375 10.58 15.41 -16.36
CA TYR A 375 11.17 16.75 -16.32
C TYR A 375 11.69 17.10 -14.92
N ASP A 376 10.91 16.88 -13.87
CA ASP A 376 11.28 17.27 -12.51
C ASP A 376 12.43 16.40 -11.95
N MET A 377 12.47 15.13 -12.31
CA MET A 377 13.44 14.15 -11.79
C MET A 377 14.71 14.02 -12.63
N PHE A 378 14.60 14.04 -13.96
CA PHE A 378 15.70 13.84 -14.91
C PHE A 378 16.02 15.09 -15.74
N GLY A 379 15.19 16.14 -15.71
CA GLY A 379 15.44 17.38 -16.46
C GLY A 379 15.52 17.18 -17.97
N ILE A 380 14.66 16.31 -18.51
CA ILE A 380 14.42 16.18 -19.94
C ILE A 380 13.27 17.13 -20.29
N LYS A 381 13.48 18.00 -21.29
CA LYS A 381 12.48 19.00 -21.70
C LYS A 381 11.53 18.41 -22.73
N PHE A 382 10.23 18.51 -22.47
CA PHE A 382 9.19 18.11 -23.43
C PHE A 382 8.67 19.32 -24.22
N GLU A 383 8.95 19.36 -25.52
CA GLU A 383 8.56 20.46 -26.39
C GLU A 383 7.08 20.38 -26.76
N GLY A 384 6.35 21.49 -26.59
CA GLY A 384 4.90 21.53 -26.82
C GLY A 384 4.04 21.06 -25.64
N HIS A 385 4.65 20.71 -24.50
CA HIS A 385 3.91 20.38 -23.28
C HIS A 385 3.22 21.63 -22.69
N GLN A 386 1.97 21.49 -22.25
CA GLN A 386 1.13 22.63 -21.80
C GLN A 386 1.62 23.28 -20.50
N ASP A 387 2.08 22.48 -19.53
CA ASP A 387 2.54 22.96 -18.21
C ASP A 387 3.72 22.12 -17.68
N LEU A 388 4.97 22.57 -17.87
CA LEU A 388 6.16 21.87 -17.34
C LEU A 388 6.62 22.40 -15.97
N ARG A 389 5.69 22.75 -15.09
CA ARG A 389 6.05 23.07 -13.69
C ARG A 389 6.39 21.80 -12.91
N ARG A 390 7.42 21.91 -12.05
CA ARG A 390 7.81 20.88 -11.06
C ARG A 390 6.61 20.43 -10.23
N ILE A 391 6.56 19.14 -9.91
CA ILE A 391 5.43 18.51 -9.20
C ILE A 391 5.83 17.85 -7.89
N PHE A 392 7.06 17.37 -7.78
CA PHE A 392 7.59 16.69 -6.60
C PHE A 392 8.57 17.58 -5.83
N LEU A 393 9.38 18.36 -6.53
CA LEU A 393 10.42 19.18 -5.91
C LEU A 393 9.94 20.61 -5.65
N ASP A 394 10.50 21.21 -4.59
CA ASP A 394 10.29 22.63 -4.30
C ASP A 394 10.71 23.48 -5.51
N PRO A 395 9.98 24.56 -5.86
CA PRO A 395 10.34 25.44 -6.98
C PRO A 395 11.77 26.02 -6.90
N LYS A 396 12.34 26.11 -5.69
CA LYS A 396 13.71 26.57 -5.43
C LYS A 396 14.74 25.45 -5.44
N PHE A 397 14.32 24.20 -5.66
CA PHE A 397 15.23 23.06 -5.71
C PHE A 397 16.13 23.14 -6.95
N GLU A 398 17.44 23.16 -6.72
CA GLU A 398 18.45 23.21 -7.77
C GLU A 398 18.86 21.79 -8.18
N GLY A 399 18.61 21.41 -9.43
CA GLY A 399 19.02 20.12 -10.00
C GLY A 399 17.89 19.10 -10.19
N TYR A 400 18.33 17.86 -10.45
CA TYR A 400 17.51 16.73 -10.91
C TYR A 400 17.95 15.42 -10.20
N PRO A 401 17.24 15.00 -9.13
CA PRO A 401 17.70 13.96 -8.20
C PRO A 401 17.91 12.55 -8.78
N LEU A 402 17.26 12.20 -9.89
CA LEU A 402 17.39 10.87 -10.50
C LEU A 402 18.53 10.79 -11.52
N ARG A 403 19.29 11.87 -11.70
CA ARG A 403 20.52 11.81 -12.49
C ARG A 403 21.70 11.32 -11.65
N LYS A 404 22.59 10.56 -12.27
CA LYS A 404 23.82 10.02 -11.67
C LYS A 404 24.87 11.09 -11.40
N ASP A 405 24.83 12.22 -12.10
CA ASP A 405 25.71 13.36 -11.89
C ASP A 405 25.21 14.34 -10.81
N PHE A 406 23.99 14.14 -10.30
CA PHE A 406 23.44 14.98 -9.25
C PHE A 406 24.18 14.73 -7.92
N THR A 407 24.77 15.79 -7.38
CA THR A 407 25.43 15.78 -6.06
C THR A 407 24.79 16.83 -5.17
N ASN A 408 24.13 16.40 -4.10
CA ASN A 408 23.61 17.32 -3.09
C ASN A 408 24.73 17.66 -2.08
N PRO A 409 25.00 18.93 -1.75
CA PRO A 409 25.97 19.28 -0.70
C PRO A 409 25.64 18.65 0.67
N ASN A 410 24.36 18.33 0.92
CA ASN A 410 23.87 17.64 2.10
C ASN A 410 23.72 16.11 1.91
N MET A 411 24.11 15.55 0.77
CA MET A 411 24.14 14.09 0.61
C MET A 411 25.23 13.52 1.51
N MET A 412 24.85 12.60 2.40
CA MET A 412 25.81 11.82 3.17
C MET A 412 26.71 11.05 2.20
N LYS A 413 27.97 11.47 2.07
CA LYS A 413 28.98 10.74 1.32
C LYS A 413 29.28 9.45 2.08
N ARG A 414 29.01 8.31 1.45
CA ARG A 414 29.43 7.00 1.96
C ARG A 414 30.97 6.99 1.94
N PRO A 415 31.67 6.70 3.04
CA PRO A 415 33.11 6.52 2.97
C PRO A 415 33.42 5.37 2.01
N VAL A 416 34.38 5.61 1.12
CA VAL A 416 34.87 4.65 0.11
C VAL A 416 35.53 3.46 0.80
#